data_AF-A0A9D6I173-F1
#
_entry.id   AF-A0A9D6I173-F1
#
_cell.length_a   1.000
_cell.length_b   1.000
_cell.length_c   1.000
_cell.angle_alpha   90.00
_cell.angle_beta   90.00
_cell.angle_gamma   90.00
#
_symmetry.space_group_name_H-M   'P 1'
#
loop_
_entity.id
_entity.type
_entity.pdbx_description
1 polymer ?
#
loop_
_entity_poly.entity_id
_entity_poly.type
_entity_poly.pdbx_seq_one_letter_code
_entity_poly.pdbx_strand_id
1 'polypeptide(L)'
;MNINGSHVQGLNSKGVIAVSNPDRQITVEDRMRVEDAATIVQLPPNKHIIQVFAKNYRLDGQENIKDPVGMHGVRLEVDTHILVASTPALKSLEQVFAKAELRPSHRTVTSLAAAEAVLDRKMKDAGVAIIDIGAATTNVVVIEDGEVEHIAVIPMGGTHITNDLAIVLKTDLDVAELVKIKHASLSQKVSGETSFVHKGEELRFDRDMMRQIVEARVEEILEFVDREFKKIRRSRKLPGGVVLVGGSAHLPGLVDFTKETLELPARLGSWKHLPKVVDGMDELAYAPAVGLMLLDMLLGPPQHGMFDESGPGILQSVNLNLSSLFGRLRRRQRT
;
A
#
# COMPACT_ATOMS: atom_id res chain seq x y z
N MET A 1 -0.52 -9.72 -10.40
CA MET A 1 -1.77 -8.95 -10.57
C MET A 1 -1.86 -7.89 -9.49
N ASN A 2 -2.00 -6.63 -9.88
CA ASN A 2 -2.27 -5.53 -8.97
C ASN A 2 -3.78 -5.41 -8.72
N ILE A 3 -4.18 -5.21 -7.47
CA ILE A 3 -5.55 -4.95 -7.05
C ILE A 3 -5.57 -3.54 -6.42
N ASN A 4 -6.44 -2.68 -6.93
CA ASN A 4 -6.62 -1.31 -6.44
C ASN A 4 -8.11 -0.96 -6.42
N GLY A 5 -8.48 -0.02 -5.57
CA GLY A 5 -9.83 0.53 -5.50
C GLY A 5 -10.32 0.64 -4.06
N SER A 6 -11.32 1.50 -3.84
CA SER A 6 -11.95 1.74 -2.53
C SER A 6 -12.62 0.50 -1.93
N HIS A 7 -12.78 -0.57 -2.72
CA HIS A 7 -13.28 -1.86 -2.24
C HIS A 7 -12.22 -2.70 -1.51
N VAL A 8 -10.96 -2.30 -1.52
CA VAL A 8 -9.86 -2.96 -0.80
C VAL A 8 -9.87 -2.49 0.65
N GLN A 9 -9.75 -3.43 1.59
CA GLN A 9 -9.81 -3.14 3.01
C GLN A 9 -8.90 -4.07 3.80
N GLY A 10 -8.13 -3.51 4.74
CA GLY A 10 -7.42 -4.26 5.77
C GLY A 10 -8.28 -4.47 7.02
N LEU A 11 -8.19 -5.65 7.63
CA LEU A 11 -8.80 -5.96 8.92
C LEU A 11 -7.86 -6.82 9.77
N ASN A 12 -7.85 -6.59 11.08
CA ASN A 12 -7.04 -7.40 11.99
C ASN A 12 -7.81 -8.67 12.38
N SER A 13 -7.10 -9.78 12.50
CA SER A 13 -7.64 -11.05 13.00
C SER A 13 -6.65 -11.72 13.93
N LYS A 14 -7.11 -12.72 14.68
CA LYS A 14 -6.29 -13.53 15.57
C LYS A 14 -6.52 -15.00 15.27
N GLY A 15 -5.43 -15.75 15.15
CA GLY A 15 -5.45 -17.21 15.07
C GLY A 15 -4.93 -17.82 16.35
N VAL A 16 -5.50 -18.96 16.75
CA VAL A 16 -5.08 -19.70 17.95
C VAL A 16 -5.16 -21.19 17.67
N ILE A 17 -4.09 -21.92 17.98
CA ILE A 17 -4.08 -23.38 17.92
C ILE A 17 -3.43 -24.00 19.14
N ALA A 18 -3.75 -25.27 19.39
CA ALA A 18 -2.97 -26.13 20.26
C ALA A 18 -1.88 -26.85 19.45
N VAL A 19 -0.71 -26.97 20.04
CA VAL A 19 0.44 -27.71 19.51
C VAL A 19 0.33 -29.14 20.00
N SER A 20 0.13 -30.06 19.06
CA SER A 20 -0.22 -31.46 19.38
C SER A 20 0.97 -32.41 19.31
N ASN A 21 2.15 -31.92 18.93
CA ASN A 21 3.33 -32.76 18.77
C ASN A 21 3.86 -33.24 20.13
N PRO A 22 4.32 -34.50 20.28
CA PRO A 22 4.77 -35.06 21.55
C PRO A 22 5.92 -34.28 22.21
N ASP A 23 6.81 -33.71 21.41
CA ASP A 23 7.94 -32.87 21.82
C ASP A 23 7.52 -31.41 22.08
N ARG A 24 6.28 -31.04 21.74
CA ARG A 24 5.74 -29.67 21.79
C ARG A 24 6.56 -28.67 20.97
N GLN A 25 7.36 -29.15 20.02
CA GLN A 25 8.12 -28.28 19.15
C GLN A 25 7.20 -27.72 18.05
N ILE A 26 7.25 -26.41 17.85
CA ILE A 26 6.48 -25.73 16.81
C ILE A 26 7.10 -26.07 15.45
N THR A 27 6.31 -26.68 14.56
CA THR A 27 6.73 -26.95 13.18
C THR A 27 6.26 -25.88 12.20
N VAL A 28 6.69 -25.99 10.95
CA VAL A 28 6.21 -25.11 9.87
C VAL A 28 4.72 -25.32 9.65
N GLU A 29 4.23 -26.55 9.78
CA GLU A 29 2.81 -26.89 9.69
C GLU A 29 2.02 -26.20 10.82
N ASP A 30 2.53 -26.16 12.05
CA ASP A 30 1.89 -25.43 13.15
C ASP A 30 1.76 -23.94 12.85
N ARG A 31 2.81 -23.32 12.29
CA ARG A 31 2.77 -21.92 11.85
C ARG A 31 1.72 -21.70 10.75
N MET A 32 1.63 -22.60 9.77
CA MET A 32 0.59 -22.51 8.75
C MET A 32 -0.81 -22.68 9.33
N ARG A 33 -1.02 -23.65 10.23
CA ARG A 33 -2.31 -23.90 10.88
C ARG A 33 -2.79 -22.70 11.70
N VAL A 34 -1.90 -22.01 12.42
CA VAL A 34 -2.30 -20.85 13.22
C VAL A 34 -2.64 -19.65 12.34
N GLU A 35 -1.94 -19.48 11.23
CA GLU A 35 -2.28 -18.46 10.22
C GLU A 35 -3.62 -18.80 9.53
N ASP A 36 -3.87 -20.06 9.19
CA ASP A 36 -5.15 -20.53 8.61
C ASP A 36 -6.30 -20.24 9.57
N ALA A 37 -6.11 -20.52 10.86
CA ALA A 37 -7.08 -20.23 11.90
C ALA A 37 -7.40 -18.72 11.98
N ALA A 38 -6.41 -17.85 11.72
CA ALA A 38 -6.63 -16.41 11.69
C ALA A 38 -7.51 -15.98 10.50
N THR A 39 -7.59 -16.77 9.42
CA THR A 39 -8.44 -16.44 8.25
C THR A 39 -9.92 -16.75 8.45
N ILE A 40 -10.29 -17.42 9.54
CA ILE A 40 -11.67 -17.76 9.89
C ILE A 40 -12.35 -16.51 10.47
N VAL A 41 -12.64 -15.55 9.60
CA VAL A 41 -13.30 -14.28 9.92
C VAL A 41 -14.67 -14.20 9.27
N GLN A 42 -15.62 -13.55 9.93
CA GLN A 42 -16.93 -13.25 9.33
C GLN A 42 -16.76 -12.15 8.28
N LEU A 43 -16.74 -12.54 7.00
CA LEU A 43 -16.69 -11.62 5.88
C LEU A 43 -18.08 -11.48 5.25
N PRO A 44 -18.43 -10.28 4.74
CA PRO A 44 -19.55 -10.13 3.84
C PRO A 44 -19.43 -11.09 2.65
N PRO A 45 -20.54 -11.66 2.14
CA PRO A 45 -20.51 -12.67 1.07
C PRO A 45 -19.91 -12.15 -0.26
N ASN A 46 -19.81 -10.83 -0.42
CA ASN A 46 -19.22 -10.18 -1.59
C ASN A 46 -17.75 -9.77 -1.39
N LYS A 47 -17.07 -10.28 -0.36
CA LYS A 47 -15.66 -10.03 -0.07
C LYS A 47 -14.86 -11.33 -0.12
N HIS A 48 -13.61 -11.22 -0.53
CA HIS A 48 -12.68 -12.33 -0.59
C HIS A 48 -11.32 -11.91 -0.03
N ILE A 49 -10.63 -12.83 0.66
CA ILE A 49 -9.28 -12.62 1.19
C ILE A 49 -8.29 -12.65 0.01
N ILE A 50 -7.40 -11.66 -0.02
CA ILE A 50 -6.37 -11.49 -1.05
C ILE A 50 -5.01 -11.90 -0.52
N GLN A 51 -4.67 -11.43 0.68
CA GLN A 51 -3.39 -11.61 1.34
C GLN A 51 -3.58 -11.63 2.85
N VAL A 52 -2.70 -12.34 3.56
CA VAL A 52 -2.64 -12.38 5.02
C VAL A 52 -1.21 -12.07 5.44
N PHE A 53 -1.05 -11.15 6.39
CA PHE A 53 0.23 -10.75 6.95
C PHE A 53 0.26 -11.10 8.43
N ALA A 54 1.20 -11.95 8.86
CA ALA A 54 1.44 -12.18 10.26
C ALA A 54 2.19 -10.98 10.87
N LYS A 55 1.69 -10.42 11.96
CA LYS A 55 2.32 -9.29 12.66
C LYS A 55 3.26 -9.77 13.75
N ASN A 56 2.74 -10.62 14.62
CA ASN A 56 3.50 -11.23 15.69
C ASN A 56 2.86 -12.57 16.08
N TYR A 57 3.69 -13.46 16.62
CA TYR A 57 3.25 -14.68 17.26
C TYR A 57 3.35 -14.55 18.77
N ARG A 58 2.51 -15.33 19.46
CA ARG A 58 2.57 -15.51 20.91
C ARG A 58 2.62 -16.99 21.23
N LEU A 59 3.49 -17.39 22.15
CA LEU A 59 3.65 -18.78 22.58
C LEU A 59 3.53 -18.87 24.09
N ASP A 60 2.51 -19.58 24.59
CA ASP A 60 2.25 -19.75 26.03
C ASP A 60 2.28 -18.43 26.84
N GLY A 61 1.76 -17.35 26.23
CA GLY A 61 1.72 -16.02 26.83
C GLY A 61 2.95 -15.14 26.56
N GLN A 62 4.06 -15.70 26.06
CA GLN A 62 5.20 -14.92 25.59
C GLN A 62 4.85 -14.20 24.28
N GLU A 63 4.94 -12.87 24.25
CA GLU A 63 4.59 -12.03 23.10
C GLU A 63 5.79 -11.68 22.21
N ASN A 64 5.52 -11.02 21.06
CA ASN A 64 6.50 -10.44 20.14
C ASN A 64 7.48 -11.45 19.52
N ILE A 65 7.02 -12.67 19.26
CA ILE A 65 7.79 -13.69 18.55
C ILE A 65 7.63 -13.44 17.04
N LYS A 66 8.74 -13.36 16.30
CA LYS A 66 8.70 -13.18 14.83
C LYS A 66 8.59 -14.50 14.06
N ASP A 67 9.32 -15.52 14.49
CA ASP A 67 9.22 -16.86 13.91
C ASP A 67 9.17 -17.87 15.06
N PRO A 68 8.03 -18.54 15.29
CA PRO A 68 7.88 -19.48 16.40
C PRO A 68 8.46 -20.86 16.09
N VAL A 69 8.83 -21.13 14.83
CA VAL A 69 9.30 -22.46 14.40
C VAL A 69 10.55 -22.85 15.17
N GLY A 70 10.52 -24.06 15.74
CA GLY A 70 11.60 -24.62 16.58
C GLY A 70 11.50 -24.26 18.06
N MET A 71 10.63 -23.32 18.45
CA MET A 71 10.31 -23.07 19.87
C MET A 71 9.46 -24.20 20.44
N HIS A 72 9.32 -24.25 21.77
CA HIS A 72 8.55 -25.28 22.46
C HIS A 72 7.40 -24.65 23.24
N GLY A 73 6.18 -25.15 23.06
CA GLY A 73 5.02 -24.66 23.79
C GLY A 73 3.74 -25.39 23.43
N VAL A 74 2.65 -25.06 24.13
CA VAL A 74 1.38 -25.77 24.01
C VAL A 74 0.35 -24.96 23.22
N ARG A 75 0.39 -23.64 23.35
CA ARG A 75 -0.57 -22.72 22.75
C ARG A 75 0.15 -21.69 21.89
N LEU A 76 -0.06 -21.78 20.58
CA LEU A 76 0.45 -20.83 19.60
C LEU A 76 -0.69 -19.90 19.15
N GLU A 77 -0.41 -18.60 19.18
CA GLU A 77 -1.31 -17.56 18.71
C GLU A 77 -0.61 -16.68 17.67
N VAL A 78 -1.38 -16.07 16.78
CA VAL A 78 -0.88 -15.12 15.79
C VAL A 78 -1.82 -13.93 15.68
N ASP A 79 -1.28 -12.72 15.72
CA ASP A 79 -1.99 -11.52 15.30
C ASP A 79 -1.74 -11.32 13.80
N THR A 80 -2.80 -11.19 13.00
CA THR A 80 -2.69 -10.99 11.55
C THR A 80 -3.36 -9.71 11.08
N HIS A 81 -2.86 -9.19 9.96
CA HIS A 81 -3.57 -8.23 9.11
C HIS A 81 -4.03 -8.95 7.85
N ILE A 82 -5.34 -8.98 7.62
CA ILE A 82 -5.97 -9.63 6.48
C ILE A 82 -6.42 -8.56 5.51
N LEU A 83 -6.06 -8.75 4.24
CA LEU A 83 -6.47 -7.89 3.16
C LEU A 83 -7.62 -8.53 2.40
N VAL A 84 -8.73 -7.82 2.27
CA VAL A 84 -9.91 -8.27 1.52
C VAL A 84 -10.26 -7.32 0.39
N ALA A 85 -10.86 -7.86 -0.67
CA ALA A 85 -11.36 -7.07 -1.80
C ALA A 85 -12.75 -7.57 -2.25
N SER A 86 -13.43 -6.76 -3.05
CA SER A 86 -14.74 -7.11 -3.64
C SER A 86 -14.61 -8.29 -4.59
N THR A 87 -15.36 -9.37 -4.33
CA THR A 87 -15.40 -10.56 -5.20
C THR A 87 -15.77 -10.20 -6.65
N PRO A 88 -16.80 -9.36 -6.91
CA PRO A 88 -17.07 -8.87 -8.27
C PRO A 88 -15.87 -8.20 -8.95
N ALA A 89 -15.12 -7.35 -8.23
CA ALA A 89 -13.98 -6.64 -8.80
C ALA A 89 -12.83 -7.60 -9.17
N LEU A 90 -12.58 -8.61 -8.34
CA LEU A 90 -11.60 -9.66 -8.63
C LEU A 90 -11.99 -10.47 -9.87
N LYS A 91 -13.26 -10.88 -9.96
CA LYS A 91 -13.77 -11.61 -11.13
C LYS A 91 -13.65 -10.80 -12.42
N SER A 92 -13.93 -9.50 -12.36
CA SER A 92 -13.73 -8.62 -13.52
C SER A 92 -12.27 -8.56 -13.96
N LEU A 93 -11.33 -8.48 -13.02
CA LEU A 93 -9.89 -8.54 -13.35
C LEU A 93 -9.50 -9.90 -13.95
N GLU A 94 -9.93 -10.99 -13.33
CA GLU A 94 -9.66 -12.36 -13.82
C GLU A 94 -10.18 -12.57 -15.25
N GLN A 95 -11.37 -12.03 -15.57
CA GLN A 95 -11.91 -12.06 -16.93
C GLN A 95 -11.05 -11.28 -17.93
N VAL A 96 -10.47 -10.13 -17.53
CA VAL A 96 -9.56 -9.38 -18.39
C VAL A 96 -8.28 -10.18 -18.64
N PHE A 97 -7.68 -10.78 -17.61
CA PHE A 97 -6.50 -11.64 -17.76
C PHE A 97 -6.79 -12.86 -18.65
N ALA A 98 -7.92 -13.54 -18.44
CA ALA A 98 -8.33 -14.68 -19.24
C ALA A 98 -8.52 -14.31 -20.73
N LYS A 99 -9.14 -13.16 -21.02
CA LYS A 99 -9.29 -12.64 -22.40
C LYS A 99 -7.95 -12.27 -23.05
N ALA A 100 -6.97 -11.85 -22.25
CA ALA A 100 -5.62 -11.58 -22.70
C ALA A 100 -4.75 -12.85 -22.76
N GLU A 101 -5.30 -14.03 -22.47
CA GLU A 101 -4.58 -15.30 -22.37
C GLU A 101 -3.41 -15.28 -21.36
N LEU A 102 -3.53 -14.40 -20.35
CA LEU A 102 -2.55 -14.24 -19.29
C LEU A 102 -3.03 -14.96 -18.02
N ARG A 103 -2.10 -15.63 -17.32
CA ARG A 103 -2.36 -16.23 -16.01
C ARG A 103 -1.55 -15.50 -14.95
N PRO A 104 -2.19 -14.73 -14.04
CA PRO A 104 -1.46 -14.05 -12.99
C PRO A 104 -0.92 -15.05 -11.98
N SER A 105 0.39 -15.03 -11.73
CA SER A 105 1.05 -15.92 -10.76
C SER A 105 0.81 -15.52 -9.31
N HIS A 106 0.71 -14.20 -9.05
CA HIS A 106 0.59 -13.63 -7.70
C HIS A 106 -0.39 -12.45 -7.70
N ARG A 107 -0.96 -12.14 -6.53
CA ARG A 107 -1.85 -10.98 -6.31
C ARG A 107 -1.25 -10.09 -5.22
N THR A 108 -1.30 -8.78 -5.42
CA THR A 108 -0.89 -7.79 -4.40
C THR A 108 -1.67 -6.49 -4.62
N VAL A 109 -1.59 -5.58 -3.66
CA VAL A 109 -2.19 -4.24 -3.78
C VAL A 109 -1.17 -3.18 -4.15
N THR A 110 -1.66 -2.08 -4.73
CA THR A 110 -0.82 -1.04 -5.34
C THR A 110 0.19 -0.46 -4.37
N SER A 111 -0.25 -0.08 -3.16
CA SER A 111 0.61 0.52 -2.14
C SER A 111 1.66 -0.45 -1.60
N LEU A 112 1.35 -1.74 -1.50
CA LEU A 112 2.30 -2.75 -1.06
C LEU A 112 3.37 -3.01 -2.14
N ALA A 113 2.96 -3.05 -3.41
CA ALA A 113 3.92 -3.09 -4.50
C ALA A 113 4.85 -1.86 -4.45
N ALA A 114 4.28 -0.65 -4.39
CA ALA A 114 5.08 0.57 -4.28
C ALA A 114 6.05 0.53 -3.08
N ALA A 115 5.64 -0.08 -1.95
CA ALA A 115 6.49 -0.26 -0.78
C ALA A 115 7.77 -1.04 -1.03
N GLU A 116 7.68 -2.09 -1.83
CA GLU A 116 8.87 -2.87 -2.18
C GLU A 116 9.84 -2.12 -3.07
N ALA A 117 9.36 -1.16 -3.87
CA ALA A 117 10.24 -0.32 -4.67
C ALA A 117 10.96 0.75 -3.83
N VAL A 118 10.24 1.43 -2.93
CA VAL A 118 10.72 2.71 -2.37
C VAL A 118 11.26 2.63 -0.95
N LEU A 119 10.93 1.58 -0.19
CA LEU A 119 11.33 1.46 1.21
C LEU A 119 12.56 0.58 1.38
N ASP A 120 13.54 1.11 2.10
CA ASP A 120 14.63 0.30 2.62
C ASP A 120 14.25 -0.39 3.93
N ARG A 121 15.10 -1.33 4.34
CA ARG A 121 14.90 -2.11 5.57
C ARG A 121 14.89 -1.23 6.83
N LYS A 122 15.72 -0.18 6.89
CA LYS A 122 15.79 0.69 8.06
C LYS A 122 14.48 1.45 8.26
N MET A 123 13.85 1.90 7.18
CA MET A 123 12.53 2.53 7.21
C MET A 123 11.47 1.54 7.67
N LYS A 124 11.43 0.33 7.10
CA LYS A 124 10.48 -0.72 7.47
C LYS A 124 10.61 -1.14 8.94
N ASP A 125 11.83 -1.27 9.45
CA ASP A 125 12.09 -1.60 10.86
C ASP A 125 11.70 -0.44 11.79
N ALA A 126 11.92 0.82 11.41
CA ALA A 126 11.69 1.98 12.27
C ALA A 126 10.22 2.43 12.41
N GLY A 127 9.31 1.94 11.56
CA GLY A 127 7.93 2.46 11.49
C GLY A 127 7.77 3.55 10.43
N VAL A 128 7.30 3.19 9.24
CA VAL A 128 7.12 4.08 8.08
C VAL A 128 5.75 3.89 7.45
N ALA A 129 5.17 4.96 6.94
CA ALA A 129 3.98 4.89 6.10
C ALA A 129 4.30 5.24 4.65
N ILE A 130 3.62 4.57 3.73
CA ILE A 130 3.56 4.98 2.33
C ILE A 130 2.20 5.58 2.07
N ILE A 131 2.20 6.70 1.37
CA ILE A 131 1.00 7.34 0.84
C ILE A 131 1.17 7.44 -0.67
N ASP A 132 0.42 6.61 -1.40
CA ASP A 132 0.35 6.63 -2.86
C ASP A 132 -0.87 7.44 -3.30
N ILE A 133 -0.65 8.67 -3.74
CA ILE A 133 -1.72 9.59 -4.17
C ILE A 133 -1.91 9.48 -5.68
N GLY A 134 -2.81 8.58 -6.07
CA GLY A 134 -3.21 8.36 -7.46
C GLY A 134 -4.24 9.38 -7.94
N ALA A 135 -4.93 9.06 -9.05
CA ALA A 135 -5.98 9.90 -9.60
C ALA A 135 -7.27 9.83 -8.76
N ALA A 136 -7.83 8.63 -8.58
CA ALA A 136 -9.09 8.45 -7.88
C ALA A 136 -8.95 8.05 -6.40
N THR A 137 -7.80 7.47 -6.01
CA THR A 137 -7.58 6.92 -4.67
C THR A 137 -6.24 7.33 -4.10
N THR A 138 -6.18 7.33 -2.76
CA THR A 138 -4.96 7.46 -1.98
C THR A 138 -4.78 6.18 -1.19
N ASN A 139 -3.72 5.43 -1.47
CA ASN A 139 -3.46 4.14 -0.85
C ASN A 139 -2.43 4.31 0.27
N VAL A 140 -2.71 3.72 1.43
CA VAL A 140 -1.89 3.84 2.62
C VAL A 140 -1.43 2.45 3.05
N VAL A 141 -0.12 2.30 3.33
CA VAL A 141 0.44 1.13 3.99
C VAL A 141 1.32 1.60 5.13
N VAL A 142 1.17 1.00 6.31
CA VAL A 142 2.04 1.22 7.47
C VAL A 142 2.85 -0.05 7.71
N ILE A 143 4.17 0.10 7.83
CA ILE A 143 5.11 -0.99 8.11
C ILE A 143 5.92 -0.61 9.34
N GLU A 144 5.97 -1.46 10.34
CA GLU A 144 6.71 -1.27 11.60
C GLU A 144 7.34 -2.61 11.99
N ASP A 145 8.55 -2.60 12.54
CA ASP A 145 9.30 -3.83 12.83
C ASP A 145 9.41 -4.79 11.63
N GLY A 146 9.39 -4.26 10.40
CA GLY A 146 9.47 -5.05 9.17
C GLY A 146 8.17 -5.76 8.75
N GLU A 147 7.09 -5.63 9.52
CA GLU A 147 5.80 -6.27 9.24
C GLU A 147 4.74 -5.25 8.84
N VAL A 148 3.76 -5.69 8.06
CA VAL A 148 2.64 -4.84 7.61
C VAL A 148 1.65 -4.66 8.75
N GLU A 149 1.53 -3.43 9.23
CA GLU A 149 0.64 -3.07 10.34
C GLU A 149 -0.74 -2.63 9.89
N HIS A 150 -0.84 -1.98 8.73
CA HIS A 150 -2.12 -1.46 8.24
C HIS A 150 -2.10 -1.25 6.73
N ILE A 151 -3.22 -1.56 6.08
CA ILE A 151 -3.48 -1.24 4.68
C ILE A 151 -4.87 -0.59 4.58
N ALA A 152 -4.93 0.58 3.95
CA ALA A 152 -6.19 1.28 3.70
C ALA A 152 -6.19 1.96 2.33
N VAL A 153 -7.39 2.13 1.77
CA VAL A 153 -7.61 2.89 0.53
C VAL A 153 -8.63 3.98 0.79
N ILE A 154 -8.21 5.22 0.62
CA ILE A 154 -9.05 6.40 0.74
C ILE A 154 -9.59 6.72 -0.67
N PRO A 155 -10.91 6.89 -0.86
CA PRO A 155 -11.53 7.13 -2.16
C PRO A 155 -11.36 8.59 -2.63
N MET A 156 -10.18 9.18 -2.43
CA MET A 156 -9.82 10.52 -2.86
C MET A 156 -8.40 10.54 -3.42
N GLY A 157 -8.17 11.39 -4.42
CA GLY A 157 -6.89 11.50 -5.13
C GLY A 157 -6.87 12.73 -6.03
N GLY A 158 -5.90 12.81 -6.93
CA GLY A 158 -5.66 13.98 -7.79
C GLY A 158 -6.83 14.42 -8.68
N THR A 159 -7.77 13.54 -9.03
CA THR A 159 -9.00 13.90 -9.76
C THR A 159 -9.92 14.79 -8.93
N HIS A 160 -9.90 14.66 -7.59
CA HIS A 160 -10.70 15.52 -6.72
C HIS A 160 -10.15 16.95 -6.70
N ILE A 161 -8.82 17.10 -6.76
CA ILE A 161 -8.17 18.41 -6.94
C ILE A 161 -8.63 19.03 -8.28
N THR A 162 -8.64 18.24 -9.35
CA THR A 162 -9.12 18.68 -10.68
C THR A 162 -10.56 19.14 -10.64
N ASN A 163 -11.44 18.37 -9.99
CA ASN A 163 -12.86 18.70 -9.86
C ASN A 163 -13.07 20.00 -9.09
N ASP A 164 -12.35 20.21 -7.99
CA ASP A 164 -12.46 21.45 -7.21
C ASP A 164 -11.98 22.66 -8.02
N LEU A 165 -10.87 22.52 -8.76
CA LEU A 165 -10.38 23.55 -9.67
C LEU A 165 -11.42 23.87 -10.76
N ALA A 166 -12.03 22.86 -11.37
CA ALA A 166 -13.07 23.06 -12.38
C ALA A 166 -14.28 23.84 -11.84
N ILE A 167 -14.73 23.49 -10.63
CA ILE A 167 -15.88 24.13 -9.98
C ILE A 167 -15.57 25.59 -9.63
N VAL A 168 -14.44 25.83 -8.94
CA VAL A 168 -14.13 27.17 -8.41
C VAL A 168 -13.66 28.11 -9.51
N LEU A 169 -12.84 27.63 -10.45
CA LEU A 169 -12.37 28.42 -11.60
C LEU A 169 -13.39 28.50 -12.73
N LYS A 170 -14.53 27.80 -12.60
CA LYS A 170 -15.64 27.76 -13.58
C LYS A 170 -15.15 27.40 -14.98
N THR A 171 -14.38 26.32 -15.07
CA THR A 171 -13.77 25.85 -16.31
C THR A 171 -14.04 24.36 -16.53
N ASP A 172 -13.83 23.90 -17.76
CA ASP A 172 -13.99 22.48 -18.12
C ASP A 172 -12.94 21.61 -17.40
N LEU A 173 -13.27 20.34 -17.17
CA LEU A 173 -12.37 19.39 -16.51
C LEU A 173 -11.01 19.27 -17.22
N ASP A 174 -11.00 19.28 -18.55
CA ASP A 174 -9.76 19.20 -19.33
C ASP A 174 -8.86 20.42 -19.09
N VAL A 175 -9.45 21.60 -18.94
CA VAL A 175 -8.74 22.85 -18.64
C VAL A 175 -8.25 22.83 -17.20
N ALA A 176 -9.08 22.40 -16.25
CA ALA A 176 -8.71 22.28 -14.85
C ALA A 176 -7.56 21.28 -14.63
N GLU A 177 -7.52 20.17 -15.37
CA GLU A 177 -6.42 19.20 -15.31
C GLU A 177 -5.12 19.83 -15.83
N LEU A 178 -5.19 20.57 -16.95
CA LEU A 178 -4.04 21.30 -17.48
C LEU A 178 -3.53 22.36 -16.51
N VAL A 179 -4.44 23.10 -15.87
CA VAL A 179 -4.12 24.06 -14.79
C VAL A 179 -3.41 23.35 -13.65
N LYS A 180 -3.97 22.24 -13.16
CA LYS A 180 -3.39 21.47 -12.06
C LYS A 180 -1.96 21.04 -12.37
N ILE A 181 -1.74 20.39 -13.52
CA ILE A 181 -0.42 19.88 -13.92
C ILE A 181 0.59 21.02 -14.08
N LYS A 182 0.21 22.16 -14.66
CA LYS A 182 1.15 23.24 -15.01
C LYS A 182 1.37 24.25 -13.88
N HIS A 183 0.39 24.45 -13.01
CA HIS A 183 0.33 25.63 -12.14
C HIS A 183 -0.04 25.34 -10.69
N ALA A 184 -0.60 24.16 -10.37
CA ALA A 184 -0.86 23.84 -8.97
C ALA A 184 0.45 23.74 -8.18
N SER A 185 0.44 24.31 -6.98
CA SER A 185 1.57 24.33 -6.07
C SER A 185 1.04 24.61 -4.67
N LEU A 186 1.59 23.92 -3.69
CA LEU A 186 1.43 24.20 -2.26
C LEU A 186 2.52 25.14 -1.73
N SER A 187 3.50 25.50 -2.57
CA SER A 187 4.54 26.46 -2.20
C SER A 187 4.00 27.89 -2.18
N GLN A 188 4.23 28.61 -1.08
CA GLN A 188 3.90 30.02 -0.91
C GLN A 188 4.77 30.97 -1.78
N LYS A 189 5.81 30.47 -2.46
CA LYS A 189 6.72 31.27 -3.28
C LYS A 189 6.14 31.70 -4.64
N VAL A 190 4.94 31.23 -4.97
CA VAL A 190 4.30 31.42 -6.27
C VAL A 190 3.04 32.26 -6.04
N SER A 191 3.03 33.49 -6.53
CA SER A 191 1.93 34.46 -6.39
C SER A 191 1.64 35.19 -7.71
N GLY A 192 0.51 35.89 -7.76
CA GLY A 192 0.09 36.68 -8.93
C GLY A 192 -0.75 35.90 -9.94
N GLU A 193 -0.92 36.47 -11.14
CA GLU A 193 -1.69 35.84 -12.21
C GLU A 193 -0.85 34.85 -13.03
N THR A 194 -1.52 33.87 -13.61
CA THR A 194 -1.00 33.07 -14.72
C THR A 194 -1.99 33.09 -15.87
N SER A 195 -1.49 33.03 -17.10
CA SER A 195 -2.33 32.83 -18.27
C SER A 195 -1.84 31.66 -19.12
N PHE A 196 -2.76 31.02 -19.83
CA PHE A 196 -2.42 30.12 -20.92
C PHE A 196 -3.53 30.09 -21.97
N VAL A 197 -3.16 29.72 -23.18
CA VAL A 197 -4.08 29.63 -24.31
C VAL A 197 -4.66 28.22 -24.39
N HIS A 198 -5.99 28.11 -24.39
CA HIS A 198 -6.71 26.87 -24.63
C HIS A 198 -7.76 27.09 -25.72
N LYS A 199 -7.71 26.28 -26.79
CA LYS A 199 -8.62 26.40 -27.96
C LYS A 199 -8.71 27.82 -28.56
N GLY A 200 -7.63 28.60 -28.48
CA GLY A 200 -7.56 29.96 -29.02
C GLY A 200 -8.02 31.06 -28.07
N GLU A 201 -8.51 30.72 -26.87
CA GLU A 201 -8.87 31.67 -25.82
C GLU A 201 -7.75 31.76 -24.78
N GLU A 202 -7.34 32.98 -24.42
CA GLU A 202 -6.43 33.21 -23.29
C GLU A 202 -7.23 33.16 -21.99
N LEU A 203 -6.95 32.16 -21.16
CA LEU A 203 -7.53 32.02 -19.83
C LEU A 203 -6.55 32.55 -18.80
N ARG A 204 -7.07 33.30 -17.81
CA ARG A 204 -6.27 33.87 -16.71
C ARG A 204 -6.78 33.36 -15.38
N PHE A 205 -5.84 32.99 -14.51
CA PHE A 205 -6.14 32.44 -13.20
C PHE A 205 -5.24 33.06 -12.14
N ASP A 206 -5.84 33.35 -10.98
CA ASP A 206 -5.13 33.81 -9.81
C ASP A 206 -4.42 32.62 -9.11
N ARG A 207 -3.10 32.72 -8.92
CA ARG A 207 -2.30 31.64 -8.33
C ARG A 207 -2.57 31.43 -6.86
N ASP A 208 -2.96 32.47 -6.12
CA ASP A 208 -3.26 32.37 -4.70
C ASP A 208 -4.59 31.65 -4.48
N MET A 209 -5.60 31.95 -5.31
CA MET A 209 -6.87 31.22 -5.35
C MET A 209 -6.65 29.74 -5.73
N MET A 210 -5.86 29.46 -6.77
CA MET A 210 -5.53 28.07 -7.14
C MET A 210 -4.84 27.32 -6.01
N ARG A 211 -3.88 27.97 -5.32
CA ARG A 211 -3.21 27.38 -4.17
C ARG A 211 -4.20 27.04 -3.07
N GLN A 212 -5.10 27.95 -2.69
CA GLN A 212 -6.10 27.71 -1.66
C GLN A 212 -7.01 26.51 -1.97
N ILE A 213 -7.42 26.36 -3.24
CA ILE A 213 -8.24 25.22 -3.68
C ILE A 213 -7.47 23.90 -3.51
N VAL A 214 -6.21 23.89 -3.99
CA VAL A 214 -5.35 22.70 -3.93
C VAL A 214 -5.01 22.35 -2.49
N GLU A 215 -4.69 23.34 -1.67
CA GLU A 215 -4.38 23.21 -0.24
C GLU A 215 -5.53 22.56 0.52
N ALA A 216 -6.75 23.07 0.38
CA ALA A 216 -7.93 22.52 1.05
C ALA A 216 -8.15 21.04 0.70
N ARG A 217 -7.99 20.65 -0.58
CA ARG A 217 -8.18 19.25 -1.00
C ARG A 217 -7.06 18.34 -0.50
N VAL A 218 -5.81 18.81 -0.52
CA VAL A 218 -4.67 18.02 -0.05
C VAL A 218 -4.75 17.86 1.47
N GLU A 219 -5.13 18.91 2.20
CA GLU A 219 -5.39 18.86 3.63
C GLU A 219 -6.42 17.79 3.96
N GLU A 220 -7.58 17.81 3.29
CA GLU A 220 -8.62 16.81 3.49
C GLU A 220 -8.09 15.38 3.24
N ILE A 221 -7.35 15.14 2.14
CA ILE A 221 -6.74 13.83 1.87
C ILE A 221 -5.85 13.39 3.04
N LEU A 222 -4.98 14.28 3.53
CA LEU A 222 -4.07 13.98 4.63
C LEU A 222 -4.78 13.80 5.97
N GLU A 223 -5.89 14.50 6.24
CA GLU A 223 -6.75 14.25 7.41
C GLU A 223 -7.39 12.86 7.37
N PHE A 224 -7.82 12.38 6.20
CA PHE A 224 -8.26 11.00 6.03
C PHE A 224 -7.12 10.01 6.27
N VAL A 225 -5.89 10.31 5.82
CA VAL A 225 -4.71 9.49 6.14
C VAL A 225 -4.44 9.45 7.64
N ASP A 226 -4.43 10.59 8.33
CA ASP A 226 -4.17 10.65 9.77
C ASP A 226 -5.26 9.91 10.57
N ARG A 227 -6.52 9.91 10.09
CA ARG A 227 -7.56 9.05 10.67
C ARG A 227 -7.23 7.57 10.57
N GLU A 228 -6.66 7.10 9.46
CA GLU A 228 -6.17 5.71 9.37
C GLU A 228 -5.03 5.45 10.36
N PHE A 229 -4.09 6.40 10.51
CA PHE A 229 -3.03 6.27 11.51
C PHE A 229 -3.56 6.26 12.95
N LYS A 230 -4.59 7.06 13.26
CA LYS A 230 -5.26 7.08 14.57
C LYS A 230 -5.91 5.73 14.89
N LYS A 231 -6.55 5.05 13.92
CA LYS A 231 -7.16 3.72 14.12
C LYS A 231 -6.18 2.69 14.66
N ILE A 232 -4.92 2.75 14.21
CA ILE A 232 -3.85 1.84 14.66
C ILE A 232 -2.95 2.45 15.74
N ARG A 233 -3.33 3.63 16.28
CA ARG A 233 -2.57 4.37 17.32
C ARG A 233 -1.14 4.78 16.89
N ARG A 234 -0.94 5.05 15.59
CA ARG A 234 0.34 5.46 14.99
C ARG A 234 0.38 6.91 14.49
N SER A 235 -0.69 7.67 14.68
CA SER A 235 -0.68 9.11 14.41
C SER A 235 0.48 9.78 15.14
N ARG A 236 1.31 10.50 14.40
CA ARG A 236 2.54 11.19 14.87
C ARG A 236 3.61 10.26 15.50
N LYS A 237 3.49 8.95 15.30
CA LYS A 237 4.33 7.91 15.94
C LYS A 237 4.95 6.97 14.91
N LEU A 238 5.43 7.53 13.80
CA LEU A 238 6.15 6.80 12.76
C LEU A 238 7.55 7.42 12.60
N PRO A 239 8.57 6.93 13.34
CA PRO A 239 9.93 7.47 13.28
C PRO A 239 10.56 7.45 11.88
N GLY A 240 10.23 6.44 11.07
CA GLY A 240 10.59 6.37 9.65
C GLY A 240 9.84 7.37 8.77
N GLY A 241 8.79 7.99 9.29
CA GLY A 241 8.01 9.04 8.66
C GLY A 241 7.09 8.52 7.55
N VAL A 242 6.89 9.37 6.55
CA VAL A 242 6.02 9.15 5.40
C VAL A 242 6.84 9.17 4.11
N VAL A 243 6.56 8.24 3.21
CA VAL A 243 7.09 8.20 1.86
C VAL A 243 5.95 8.39 0.86
N LEU A 244 6.01 9.48 0.10
CA LEU A 244 5.01 9.87 -0.88
C LEU A 244 5.34 9.29 -2.27
N VAL A 245 4.36 8.67 -2.90
CA VAL A 245 4.43 8.12 -4.27
C VAL A 245 3.14 8.41 -5.04
N GLY A 246 3.06 7.99 -6.30
CA GLY A 246 1.91 8.23 -7.16
C GLY A 246 2.02 9.52 -7.97
N GLY A 247 1.15 9.69 -8.95
CA GLY A 247 1.20 10.84 -9.87
C GLY A 247 1.03 12.19 -9.18
N SER A 248 0.18 12.26 -8.15
CA SER A 248 -0.05 13.53 -7.44
C SER A 248 1.10 13.87 -6.47
N ALA A 249 2.03 12.95 -6.21
CA ALA A 249 3.21 13.24 -5.38
C ALA A 249 4.17 14.25 -6.03
N HIS A 250 4.00 14.53 -7.33
CA HIS A 250 4.74 15.56 -8.05
C HIS A 250 4.30 16.99 -7.72
N LEU A 251 3.20 17.17 -6.97
CA LEU A 251 2.70 18.49 -6.59
C LEU A 251 3.75 19.29 -5.79
N PRO A 252 4.24 20.44 -6.30
CA PRO A 252 5.26 21.22 -5.60
C PRO A 252 4.82 21.64 -4.20
N GLY A 253 5.69 21.47 -3.20
CA GLY A 253 5.40 21.79 -1.80
C GLY A 253 4.68 20.70 -1.00
N LEU A 254 4.21 19.62 -1.64
CA LEU A 254 3.48 18.54 -0.95
C LEU A 254 4.26 17.89 0.19
N VAL A 255 5.58 17.72 0.04
CA VAL A 255 6.42 17.12 1.09
C VAL A 255 6.38 17.96 2.36
N ASP A 256 6.55 19.28 2.25
CA ASP A 256 6.60 20.15 3.42
C ASP A 256 5.21 20.31 4.03
N PHE A 257 4.17 20.42 3.20
CA PHE A 257 2.77 20.40 3.65
C PHE A 257 2.45 19.11 4.42
N THR A 258 2.87 17.96 3.91
CA THR A 258 2.67 16.66 4.58
C THR A 258 3.36 16.61 5.95
N LYS A 259 4.58 17.16 6.07
CA LYS A 259 5.28 17.22 7.36
C LYS A 259 4.52 18.03 8.40
N GLU A 260 3.97 19.16 7.98
CA GLU A 260 3.21 20.06 8.83
C GLU A 260 1.89 19.42 9.24
N THR A 261 1.09 18.93 8.29
CA THR A 261 -0.23 18.35 8.57
C THR A 261 -0.16 17.08 9.41
N LEU A 262 0.79 16.18 9.11
CA LEU A 262 0.88 14.88 9.80
C LEU A 262 1.81 14.90 11.02
N GLU A 263 2.57 15.98 11.23
CA GLU A 263 3.62 16.09 12.27
C GLU A 263 4.60 14.90 12.21
N LEU A 264 4.98 14.49 10.99
CA LEU A 264 5.89 13.37 10.72
C LEU A 264 6.95 13.79 9.69
N PRO A 265 8.17 13.23 9.73
CA PRO A 265 9.10 13.38 8.62
C PRO A 265 8.44 12.90 7.32
N ALA A 266 8.57 13.64 6.22
CA ALA A 266 8.05 13.22 4.92
C ALA A 266 9.11 13.37 3.83
N ARG A 267 9.05 12.50 2.83
CA ARG A 267 9.94 12.49 1.67
C ARG A 267 9.24 11.88 0.45
N LEU A 268 9.75 12.19 -0.74
CA LEU A 268 9.34 11.47 -1.95
C LEU A 268 9.99 10.09 -1.99
N GLY A 269 9.29 9.10 -2.54
CA GLY A 269 9.84 7.79 -2.81
C GLY A 269 11.01 7.85 -3.80
N SER A 270 11.96 6.92 -3.68
CA SER A 270 13.01 6.79 -4.68
C SER A 270 13.60 5.38 -4.67
N TRP A 271 13.89 4.85 -5.85
CA TRP A 271 14.51 3.53 -6.04
C TRP A 271 15.85 3.66 -6.78
N LYS A 272 16.71 4.55 -6.28
CA LYS A 272 18.02 4.86 -6.89
C LYS A 272 18.98 3.66 -6.94
N HIS A 273 18.70 2.59 -6.21
CA HIS A 273 19.47 1.36 -6.21
C HIS A 273 19.21 0.49 -7.44
N LEU A 274 18.16 0.78 -8.21
CA LEU A 274 17.86 0.08 -9.46
C LEU A 274 18.53 0.79 -10.64
N PRO A 275 19.14 0.03 -11.58
CA PRO A 275 19.63 0.60 -12.82
C PRO A 275 18.48 1.26 -13.58
N LYS A 276 18.70 2.46 -14.12
CA LYS A 276 17.74 3.06 -15.07
C LYS A 276 17.83 2.27 -16.37
N VAL A 277 16.82 1.44 -16.64
CA VAL A 277 16.74 0.63 -17.86
C VAL A 277 15.99 1.37 -18.97
N VAL A 278 15.05 2.24 -18.60
CA VAL A 278 14.25 3.06 -19.51
C VAL A 278 14.11 4.48 -18.93
N ASP A 279 14.14 5.49 -19.80
CA ASP A 279 13.87 6.88 -19.42
C ASP A 279 12.47 7.01 -18.79
N GLY A 280 12.36 7.84 -17.74
CA GLY A 280 11.10 8.06 -17.01
C GLY A 280 10.75 6.98 -15.97
N MET A 281 11.50 5.87 -15.87
CA MET A 281 11.25 4.83 -14.85
C MET A 281 11.44 5.30 -13.40
N ASP A 282 12.02 6.48 -13.17
CA ASP A 282 12.15 7.10 -11.85
C ASP A 282 10.97 8.00 -11.48
N GLU A 283 9.94 8.12 -12.34
CA GLU A 283 8.70 8.81 -11.98
C GLU A 283 7.94 8.05 -10.89
N LEU A 284 7.45 8.79 -9.89
CA LEU A 284 6.76 8.25 -8.72
C LEU A 284 5.49 7.48 -9.08
N ALA A 285 4.91 7.77 -10.24
CA ALA A 285 3.76 7.05 -10.80
C ALA A 285 4.08 5.59 -11.15
N TYR A 286 5.35 5.25 -11.43
CA TYR A 286 5.77 3.88 -11.76
C TYR A 286 6.20 3.05 -10.54
N ALA A 287 6.19 3.61 -9.33
CA ALA A 287 6.58 2.88 -8.12
C ALA A 287 5.84 1.53 -7.96
N PRO A 288 4.50 1.45 -8.19
CA PRO A 288 3.80 0.17 -8.10
C PRO A 288 4.27 -0.83 -9.17
N ALA A 289 4.51 -0.39 -10.40
CA ALA A 289 4.97 -1.26 -11.49
C ALA A 289 6.36 -1.83 -11.21
N VAL A 290 7.29 -0.98 -10.76
CA VAL A 290 8.63 -1.39 -10.31
C VAL A 290 8.53 -2.38 -9.15
N GLY A 291 7.69 -2.08 -8.17
CA GLY A 291 7.42 -2.93 -7.03
C GLY A 291 6.88 -4.31 -7.38
N LEU A 292 5.98 -4.40 -8.35
CA LEU A 292 5.46 -5.67 -8.86
C LEU A 292 6.57 -6.54 -9.46
N MET A 293 7.49 -5.93 -10.21
CA MET A 293 8.63 -6.66 -10.79
C MET A 293 9.58 -7.17 -9.71
N LEU A 294 9.86 -6.36 -8.70
CA LEU A 294 10.68 -6.78 -7.56
C LEU A 294 10.03 -7.93 -6.78
N LEU A 295 8.72 -7.81 -6.51
CA LEU A 295 7.95 -8.87 -5.87
C LEU A 295 7.99 -10.17 -6.67
N ASP A 296 7.80 -10.12 -7.99
CA ASP A 296 7.85 -11.30 -8.85
C ASP A 296 9.24 -12.00 -8.80
N MET A 297 10.33 -11.22 -8.85
CA MET A 297 11.70 -11.74 -8.69
C MET A 297 11.94 -12.39 -7.32
N LEU A 298 11.30 -11.87 -6.27
CA LEU A 298 11.44 -12.39 -4.90
C LEU A 298 10.62 -13.67 -4.68
N LEU A 299 9.44 -13.74 -5.28
CA LEU A 299 8.48 -14.82 -5.10
C LEU A 299 8.78 -16.05 -5.95
N GLY A 300 9.38 -15.84 -7.14
CA GLY A 300 9.65 -16.90 -8.08
C GLY A 300 8.38 -17.53 -8.68
N PRO A 301 8.53 -18.60 -9.49
CA PRO A 301 7.39 -19.24 -10.13
C PRO A 301 6.42 -19.80 -9.07
N PRO A 302 5.10 -19.75 -9.31
CA PRO A 302 4.12 -20.28 -8.37
C PRO A 302 4.39 -21.77 -8.12
N GLN A 303 4.33 -22.21 -6.85
CA GLN A 303 4.34 -23.64 -6.57
C GLN A 303 3.02 -24.24 -7.10
N HIS A 304 3.09 -25.39 -7.79
CA HIS A 304 1.93 -26.01 -8.44
C HIS A 304 0.76 -26.17 -7.45
N GLY A 305 -0.45 -25.78 -7.86
CA GLY A 305 -1.68 -26.00 -7.09
C GLY A 305 -2.16 -24.82 -6.23
N MET A 306 -1.48 -23.67 -6.23
CA MET A 306 -1.84 -22.54 -5.35
C MET A 306 -3.28 -22.00 -5.55
N PHE A 307 -3.86 -22.07 -6.75
CA PHE A 307 -5.15 -21.44 -7.06
C PHE A 307 -6.26 -22.44 -7.43
N ASP A 308 -6.37 -23.55 -6.71
CA ASP A 308 -7.52 -24.44 -6.84
C ASP A 308 -8.63 -24.00 -5.86
N GLU A 309 -9.75 -23.51 -6.41
CA GLU A 309 -10.90 -22.93 -5.68
C GLU A 309 -11.68 -23.94 -4.82
N SER A 310 -11.23 -25.20 -4.72
CA SER A 310 -12.04 -26.31 -4.18
C SER A 310 -11.44 -27.07 -2.98
N GLY A 311 -10.31 -26.63 -2.42
CA GLY A 311 -9.67 -27.27 -1.26
C GLY A 311 -9.53 -26.39 -0.02
N PRO A 312 -9.33 -26.96 1.19
CA PRO A 312 -9.14 -26.21 2.45
C PRO A 312 -7.79 -25.44 2.53
N GLY A 313 -7.12 -25.20 1.41
CA GLY A 313 -5.77 -24.63 1.30
C GLY A 313 -5.74 -23.18 0.82
N ILE A 314 -6.68 -22.34 1.27
CA ILE A 314 -6.77 -20.92 0.91
C ILE A 314 -5.43 -20.19 1.13
N LEU A 315 -4.61 -20.60 2.10
CA LEU A 315 -3.33 -19.96 2.36
C LEU A 315 -2.20 -20.30 1.39
N GLN A 316 -2.18 -21.45 0.71
CA GLN A 316 -1.03 -21.77 -0.17
C GLN A 316 -0.87 -20.76 -1.31
N SER A 317 -1.96 -20.14 -1.80
CA SER A 317 -1.93 -19.02 -2.77
C SER A 317 -1.77 -17.62 -2.17
N VAL A 318 -2.10 -17.46 -0.89
CA VAL A 318 -2.36 -16.16 -0.25
C VAL A 318 -1.21 -15.74 0.68
N ASN A 319 -0.39 -16.70 1.11
CA ASN A 319 0.68 -16.49 2.08
C ASN A 319 1.96 -15.95 1.41
N LEU A 320 1.93 -14.66 1.09
CA LEU A 320 3.12 -13.89 0.75
C LEU A 320 3.68 -13.32 2.06
N ASN A 321 4.27 -14.19 2.89
CA ASN A 321 4.84 -13.76 4.14
C ASN A 321 6.12 -12.95 3.86
N LEU A 322 6.04 -11.62 3.95
CA LEU A 322 7.15 -10.67 3.73
C LEU A 322 8.35 -11.00 4.64
N SER A 323 8.10 -11.43 5.88
CA SER A 323 9.16 -11.89 6.78
C SER A 323 9.94 -13.11 6.22
N SER A 324 9.27 -14.05 5.55
CA SER A 324 9.88 -15.21 4.89
C SER A 324 10.62 -14.84 3.60
N LEU A 325 10.17 -13.78 2.92
CA LEU A 325 10.87 -13.15 1.78
C LEU A 325 12.18 -12.50 2.24
N PHE A 326 12.16 -11.77 3.36
CA PHE A 326 13.37 -11.21 3.97
C PHE A 326 14.31 -12.30 4.52
N GLY A 327 13.77 -13.42 5.01
CA GLY A 327 14.54 -14.61 5.39
C GLY A 327 15.28 -15.28 4.23
N ARG A 328 14.65 -15.38 3.04
CA ARG A 328 15.29 -15.93 1.82
C ARG A 328 16.40 -15.02 1.27
N LEU A 329 16.25 -13.70 1.35
CA LEU A 329 17.33 -12.74 1.05
C LEU A 329 18.54 -12.87 1.98
N ARG A 330 18.29 -13.19 3.26
CA ARG A 330 19.33 -13.43 4.28
C ARG A 330 20.26 -14.61 3.93
N ARG A 331 19.79 -15.57 3.13
CA ARG A 331 20.60 -16.69 2.61
C ARG A 331 21.40 -16.32 1.36
N ARG A 332 20.85 -15.49 0.45
CA ARG A 332 21.52 -15.09 -0.79
C ARG A 332 22.66 -14.07 -0.60
N GLN A 333 22.65 -13.27 0.46
CA GLN A 333 23.77 -12.35 0.77
C GLN A 333 24.91 -13.00 1.58
N ARG A 334 24.81 -14.30 1.88
CA ARG A 334 25.84 -15.10 2.57
C ARG A 334 26.53 -16.12 1.66
N THR A 335 26.26 -16.07 0.37
CA THR A 335 26.88 -16.88 -0.71
C THR A 335 27.33 -15.93 -1.80
#